data_AF-A0A1C6Z6T3-F1
#
_entry.id   AF-A0A1C6Z6T3-F1
#
_cell.length_a   1.000
_cell.length_b   1.000
_cell.length_c   1.000
_cell.angle_alpha   90.00
_cell.angle_beta   90.00
_cell.angle_gamma   90.00
#
_symmetry.space_group_name_H-M   'P 1'
#
loop_
_entity.id
_entity.type
_entity.pdbx_description
1 polymer ?
#
loop_
_entity_poly.entity_id
_entity_poly.type
_entity_poly.pdbx_seq_one_letter_code
_entity_poly.pdbx_strand_id
1 'polypeptide(L)'
;MTSPADNIIPLYQQNSAFWDSQRNGSQGDLPCSEIPWLERFLALLPANGHILDIGCGTGEPIAGYFIRQGFNVTGFEDQWNENVR
;
A
#
# COMPACT_ATOMS: atom_id res chain seq x y z
N MET A 1 -17.25 2.25 28.50
CA MET A 1 -16.08 3.00 27.98
C MET A 1 -15.70 2.34 26.68
N THR A 2 -15.66 3.08 25.58
CA THR A 2 -15.14 2.56 24.31
C THR A 2 -13.62 2.43 24.43
N SER A 3 -13.10 1.30 23.98
CA SER A 3 -11.67 1.05 23.87
C SER A 3 -11.09 1.92 22.76
N PRO A 4 -9.81 2.33 22.81
CA PRO A 4 -9.13 2.94 21.68
C PRO A 4 -9.27 2.13 20.37
N ALA A 5 -9.41 0.80 20.47
CA ALA A 5 -9.64 -0.08 19.34
C ALA A 5 -10.97 0.18 18.61
N ASP A 6 -12.00 0.66 19.31
CA ASP A 6 -13.33 0.93 18.73
C ASP A 6 -13.30 2.12 17.76
N ASN A 7 -12.27 2.97 17.84
CA ASN A 7 -12.10 4.17 17.02
C ASN A 7 -11.04 4.00 15.92
N ILE A 8 -10.57 2.79 15.66
CA ILE A 8 -9.46 2.56 14.73
C ILE A 8 -9.85 2.96 13.29
N ILE A 9 -11.02 2.56 12.80
CA ILE A 9 -11.46 2.84 11.42
C ILE A 9 -11.57 4.35 11.16
N PRO A 10 -12.32 5.14 11.98
CA PRO A 10 -12.38 6.59 11.78
C PRO A 10 -11.02 7.28 11.87
N LEU A 11 -10.12 6.80 12.73
CA LEU A 11 -8.77 7.37 12.87
C LEU A 11 -7.91 7.16 11.61
N TYR A 12 -8.01 5.99 10.99
CA TYR A 12 -7.34 5.71 9.71
C TYR A 12 -7.91 6.55 8.58
N GLN A 13 -9.24 6.63 8.48
CA GLN A 13 -9.92 7.43 7.45
C GLN A 13 -9.57 8.92 7.54
N GLN A 14 -9.53 9.48 8.75
CA GLN A 14 -9.23 10.90 8.94
C GLN A 14 -7.82 11.28 8.50
N ASN A 15 -6.86 10.36 8.61
CA ASN A 15 -5.45 10.65 8.39
C ASN A 15 -4.89 10.09 7.08
N SER A 16 -5.65 9.28 6.32
CA SER A 16 -5.16 8.58 5.12
C SER A 16 -4.47 9.52 4.14
N ALA A 17 -5.12 10.61 3.75
CA ALA A 17 -4.56 11.60 2.83
C ALA A 17 -3.26 12.26 3.34
N PHE A 18 -3.15 12.48 4.65
CA PHE A 18 -1.93 13.01 5.25
C PHE A 18 -0.80 11.98 5.15
N TRP A 19 -1.07 10.72 5.49
CA TRP A 19 -0.10 9.63 5.38
C TRP A 19 0.37 9.39 3.95
N ASP A 20 -0.55 9.41 2.98
CA ASP A 20 -0.24 9.29 1.56
C ASP A 20 0.73 10.40 1.11
N SER A 21 0.46 11.65 1.50
CA SER A 21 1.30 12.79 1.12
C SER A 21 2.72 12.72 1.70
N GLN A 22 2.87 12.16 2.90
CA GLN A 22 4.16 12.01 3.55
C GLN A 22 4.98 10.87 2.94
N ARG A 23 4.32 9.75 2.58
CA ARG A 23 4.97 8.57 2.04
C ARG A 23 5.35 8.69 0.57
N ASN A 24 4.54 9.40 -0.23
CA ASN A 24 4.80 9.57 -1.66
C ASN A 24 5.83 10.66 -1.97
N GLY A 25 6.31 11.41 -0.98
CA GLY A 25 7.26 12.50 -1.18
C GLY A 25 6.80 13.51 -2.27
N SER A 26 7.74 14.28 -2.80
CA SER A 26 7.44 15.27 -3.85
C SER A 26 7.28 14.67 -5.26
N GLN A 27 7.57 13.37 -5.46
CA GLN A 27 7.68 12.74 -6.79
C GLN A 27 7.27 11.25 -6.87
N GLY A 28 6.67 10.66 -5.84
CA GLY A 28 6.32 9.22 -5.84
C GLY A 28 7.54 8.31 -5.66
N ASP A 29 8.66 8.85 -5.19
CA ASP A 29 9.90 8.09 -5.01
C ASP A 29 9.81 7.18 -3.77
N LEU A 30 10.20 5.92 -3.95
CA LEU A 30 10.28 4.93 -2.88
C LEU A 30 11.33 5.36 -1.84
N PRO A 31 11.03 5.32 -0.53
CA PRO A 31 12.05 5.55 0.49
C PRO A 31 13.23 4.59 0.31
N CYS A 32 14.46 5.13 0.25
CA CYS A 32 15.66 4.32 0.02
C CYS A 32 15.84 3.18 1.04
N SER A 33 15.25 3.31 2.24
CA SER A 33 15.28 2.28 3.29
C SER A 33 14.39 1.06 3.00
N GLU A 34 13.34 1.21 2.18
CA GLU A 34 12.40 0.12 1.87
C GLU A 34 12.88 -0.72 0.66
N ILE A 35 13.61 -0.11 -0.29
CA ILE A 35 14.10 -0.77 -1.52
C ILE A 35 14.80 -2.11 -1.26
N PRO A 36 15.77 -2.25 -0.33
CA PRO A 36 16.48 -3.52 -0.15
C PRO A 36 15.58 -4.67 0.29
N TRP A 37 14.48 -4.39 0.98
CA TRP A 37 13.51 -5.41 1.40
C TRP A 37 12.63 -5.84 0.23
N LEU A 38 12.23 -4.91 -0.62
CA LEU A 38 11.43 -5.20 -1.81
C LEU A 38 12.23 -6.01 -2.83
N GLU A 39 13.50 -5.68 -3.05
CA GLU A 39 14.38 -6.47 -3.93
C GLU A 39 14.54 -7.91 -3.43
N ARG A 40 14.76 -8.08 -2.11
CA ARG A 40 14.83 -9.42 -1.50
C ARG A 40 13.53 -10.19 -1.66
N PHE A 41 12.39 -9.52 -1.55
CA PHE A 41 11.08 -10.14 -1.77
C PHE A 41 10.91 -10.57 -3.23
N LEU A 42 11.21 -9.69 -4.20
CA LEU A 42 11.09 -9.99 -5.63
C LEU A 42 12.01 -11.13 -6.07
N ALA A 43 13.20 -11.27 -5.47
CA ALA A 43 14.13 -12.35 -5.75
C ALA A 43 13.58 -13.76 -5.41
N LEU A 44 12.52 -13.84 -4.60
CA LEU A 44 11.86 -15.08 -4.22
C LEU A 44 10.69 -15.44 -5.14
N LEU A 45 10.26 -14.52 -6.01
CA LEU A 45 9.10 -14.69 -6.86
C LEU A 45 9.50 -15.22 -8.25
N PRO A 46 8.62 -15.99 -8.91
CA PRO A 46 8.79 -16.25 -10.34
C PRO A 46 8.73 -14.94 -11.12
N ALA A 47 9.44 -14.88 -12.25
CA ALA A 47 9.38 -13.75 -13.15
C ALA A 47 7.92 -13.45 -13.55
N ASN A 48 7.54 -12.16 -13.52
CA ASN A 48 6.19 -11.68 -13.80
C ASN A 48 5.10 -12.28 -12.90
N GLY A 49 5.46 -12.71 -11.68
CA GLY A 49 4.54 -13.27 -10.69
C GLY A 49 3.43 -12.30 -10.28
N HIS A 50 2.42 -12.84 -9.59
CA HIS A 50 1.29 -12.07 -9.05
C HIS A 50 1.52 -11.76 -7.57
N ILE A 51 1.37 -10.49 -7.19
CA ILE A 51 1.52 -9.97 -5.83
C ILE A 51 0.16 -9.44 -5.35
N LEU A 52 -0.25 -9.83 -4.15
CA LEU A 52 -1.39 -9.25 -3.45
C LEU A 52 -0.89 -8.19 -2.45
N ASP A 53 -1.37 -6.97 -2.59
CA ASP A 53 -1.07 -5.84 -1.70
C ASP A 53 -2.28 -5.56 -0.80
N ILE A 54 -2.12 -5.78 0.51
CA ILE A 54 -3.20 -5.67 1.50
C ILE A 54 -3.01 -4.38 2.29
N GLY A 55 -4.07 -3.60 2.41
CA GLY A 55 -3.98 -2.22 2.91
C GLY A 55 -3.28 -1.33 1.91
N CYS A 56 -3.55 -1.53 0.62
CA CYS A 56 -2.79 -0.92 -0.48
C CYS A 56 -2.86 0.61 -0.50
N GLY A 57 -3.89 1.21 0.11
CA GLY A 57 -4.09 2.66 0.09
C GLY A 57 -4.05 3.21 -1.35
N THR A 58 -3.20 4.20 -1.60
CA THR A 58 -3.03 4.78 -2.94
C THR A 58 -2.19 3.91 -3.90
N GLY A 59 -1.59 2.81 -3.44
CA GLY A 59 -0.73 1.91 -4.22
C GLY A 59 0.68 2.46 -4.49
N GLU A 60 0.95 3.73 -4.21
CA GLU A 60 2.30 4.28 -4.24
C GLU A 60 2.85 4.42 -2.81
N PRO A 61 4.18 4.31 -2.63
CA PRO A 61 5.16 4.08 -3.68
C PRO A 61 5.39 2.57 -3.99
N ILE A 62 4.83 1.67 -3.16
CA ILE A 62 5.18 0.23 -3.14
C ILE A 62 4.61 -0.57 -4.32
N ALA A 63 3.30 -0.55 -4.56
CA ALA A 63 2.72 -1.29 -5.69
C ALA A 63 3.22 -0.75 -7.03
N GLY A 64 3.36 0.58 -7.13
CA GLY A 64 3.99 1.22 -8.28
C GLY A 64 5.42 0.73 -8.54
N TYR A 65 6.23 0.55 -7.49
CA TYR A 65 7.56 -0.05 -7.63
C TYR A 65 7.50 -1.45 -8.24
N PHE A 66 6.64 -2.34 -7.73
CA PHE A 66 6.51 -3.70 -8.27
C PHE A 66 6.02 -3.72 -9.73
N ILE A 67 5.07 -2.86 -10.08
CA ILE A 67 4.59 -2.72 -11.47
C ILE A 67 5.72 -2.27 -12.40
N ARG A 68 6.54 -1.30 -11.98
CA ARG A 68 7.72 -0.84 -12.74
C ARG A 68 8.77 -1.95 -12.93
N GLN A 69 8.83 -2.92 -12.03
CA GLN A 69 9.69 -4.11 -12.14
C GLN A 69 9.05 -5.26 -12.97
N GLY A 70 7.84 -5.08 -13.50
CA GLY A 70 7.17 -6.04 -14.38
C GLY A 70 6.26 -7.06 -13.68
N PHE A 71 5.96 -6.87 -12.40
CA PHE A 71 5.07 -7.77 -11.66
C PHE A 71 3.60 -7.35 -11.77
N ASN A 72 2.70 -8.32 -11.64
CA ASN A 72 1.26 -8.08 -11.61
C ASN A 72 0.83 -7.85 -10.16
N VAL A 73 0.26 -6.69 -9.84
CA VAL A 73 -0.18 -6.37 -8.47
C VAL A 73 -1.70 -6.29 -8.41
N THR A 74 -2.30 -6.90 -7.38
CA THR A 74 -3.71 -6.75 -7.02
C THR A 74 -3.78 -6.09 -5.64
N GLY A 75 -4.48 -4.96 -5.54
CA GLY A 75 -4.69 -4.27 -4.27
C GLY A 75 -5.98 -4.70 -3.59
N PHE A 76 -5.95 -4.83 -2.27
CA PHE A 76 -7.12 -4.98 -1.41
C PHE A 76 -7.01 -3.99 -0.25
N GLU A 77 -8.08 -3.26 0.02
CA GLU A 77 -8.18 -2.37 1.18
C GLU A 77 -9.50 -2.56 1.91
N ASP A 78 -9.43 -2.47 3.23
CA ASP A 78 -10.51 -2.70 4.18
C ASP A 78 -11.59 -1.60 4.11
N GLN A 79 -11.23 -0.46 3.50
CA GLN A 79 -12.07 0.74 3.41
C GLN A 79 -13.10 0.67 2.26
N TRP A 80 -13.20 -0.46 1.55
CA TRP A 80 -14.27 -0.73 0.60
C TRP A 80 -15.61 -0.94 1.31
N ASN A 81 -16.33 0.17 1.53
CA ASN A 81 -17.61 0.17 2.22
C ASN A 81 -18.69 0.87 1.40
N GLU A 82 -18.89 0.46 0.14
CA GLU A 82 -20.10 0.81 -0.60
C GLU A 82 -20.64 -0.37 -1.42
N ASN A 83 -21.93 -0.66 -1.20
CA ASN A 83 -22.75 -1.42 -2.15
C ASN A 83 -22.77 -0.65 -3.47
N VAL A 84 -21.94 -1.07 -4.43
CA VAL A 84 -22.10 -0.64 -5.82
C VAL A 84 -23.34 -1.34 -6.39
N ARG A 85 -24.43 -0.58 -6.53
CA ARG A 85 -25.45 -0.81 -7.57
C ARG A 85 -25.17 0.14 -8.72
#